data_AF-A0A2N0VLU9-F1
#
_entry.id   AF-A0A2N0VLU9-F1
#
_cell.length_a   1.000
_cell.length_b   1.000
_cell.length_c   1.000
_cell.angle_alpha   90.00
_cell.angle_beta   90.00
_cell.angle_gamma   90.00
#
_symmetry.space_group_name_H-M   'P 1'
#
loop_
_entity.id
_entity.type
_entity.pdbx_description
1 polymer ?
#
loop_
_entity_poly.entity_id
_entity_poly.type
_entity_poly.pdbx_seq_one_letter_code
_entity_poly.pdbx_strand_id
1 'polypeptide(L)'
;MIENLAIGLVLGLIGIGVLGILVSGIKNVVNGKSDIKRVGAMGVPVVVFVISYATLGSANQAGVATMMFMIVAMILGIVVTGTRGTFKF
;
A
#
# COMPACT_ATOMS: atom_id res chain seq x y z
N MET A 1 2.10 -34.28 -11.62
CA MET A 1 0.67 -33.97 -11.91
C MET A 1 -0.09 -33.47 -10.68
N ILE A 2 0.04 -34.12 -9.51
CA ILE A 2 -0.58 -33.66 -8.25
C ILE A 2 -0.06 -32.26 -7.83
N GLU A 3 1.23 -31.99 -8.05
CA GLU A 3 1.87 -30.70 -7.72
C GLU A 3 1.25 -29.51 -8.47
N ASN A 4 1.00 -29.63 -9.78
CA ASN A 4 0.36 -28.56 -10.56
C ASN A 4 -1.09 -28.30 -10.12
N LEU A 5 -1.81 -29.34 -9.71
CA LEU A 5 -3.16 -29.22 -9.18
C LEU A 5 -3.17 -28.52 -7.81
N ALA A 6 -2.22 -28.87 -6.95
CA ALA A 6 -2.04 -28.23 -5.64
C ALA A 6 -1.68 -26.75 -5.77
N ILE A 7 -0.75 -26.39 -6.66
CA ILE A 7 -0.37 -25.00 -6.94
C ILE A 7 -1.57 -24.22 -7.49
N GLY A 8 -2.32 -24.78 -8.44
CA GLY A 8 -3.51 -24.16 -9.00
C GLY A 8 -4.60 -23.89 -7.95
N LEU A 9 -4.85 -24.85 -7.06
CA LEU A 9 -5.83 -24.69 -5.96
C LEU A 9 -5.38 -23.62 -4.96
N VAL A 10 -4.10 -23.61 -4.59
CA VAL A 10 -3.56 -22.59 -3.66
C VAL A 10 -3.69 -21.19 -4.26
N LEU A 11 -3.29 -21.00 -5.52
CA LEU A 11 -3.42 -19.71 -6.20
C LEU A 11 -4.90 -19.28 -6.35
N GLY A 12 -5.79 -20.23 -6.63
CA GLY A 12 -7.23 -19.97 -6.68
C GLY A 12 -7.80 -19.51 -5.33
N LEU A 13 -7.45 -20.20 -4.24
CA LEU A 13 -7.89 -19.83 -2.89
C LEU A 13 -7.31 -18.47 -2.45
N ILE A 14 -6.05 -18.19 -2.77
CA ILE A 14 -5.43 -16.88 -2.52
C ILE A 14 -6.20 -15.79 -3.28
N GLY A 15 -6.48 -16.01 -4.57
CA GLY A 15 -7.24 -15.07 -5.40
C GLY A 15 -8.62 -14.76 -4.80
N ILE A 16 -9.38 -15.79 -4.43
CA ILE A 16 -10.70 -15.64 -3.79
C ILE A 16 -10.58 -14.89 -2.46
N GLY A 17 -9.59 -15.23 -1.63
CA GLY A 17 -9.34 -14.57 -0.35
C GLY A 17 -9.05 -13.08 -0.52
N VAL A 18 -8.17 -12.72 -1.46
CA VAL A 18 -7.83 -11.33 -1.78
C VAL A 18 -9.07 -10.57 -2.26
N LEU A 19 -9.86 -11.15 -3.17
CA LEU A 19 -11.11 -10.54 -3.64
C LEU A 19 -12.11 -10.32 -2.50
N GLY A 20 -12.26 -11.29 -1.59
CA GLY A 20 -13.13 -11.17 -0.41
C GLY A 20 -12.71 -10.04 0.51
N ILE A 21 -11.39 -9.89 0.75
CA ILE A 21 -10.84 -8.79 1.56
C ILE A 21 -11.11 -7.44 0.89
N LEU A 22 -10.91 -7.33 -0.43
CA LEU A 22 -11.16 -6.09 -1.17
C LEU A 22 -12.63 -5.67 -1.09
N VAL A 23 -13.55 -6.59 -1.38
CA VAL A 23 -14.99 -6.31 -1.34
C VAL A 23 -15.45 -5.91 0.06
N SER A 24 -15.00 -6.64 1.09
CA SER A 24 -15.29 -6.33 2.49
C SER A 24 -14.71 -4.96 2.89
N GLY A 25 -13.47 -4.68 2.51
CA GLY A 25 -12.79 -3.40 2.74
C GLY A 25 -13.56 -2.23 2.13
N ILE A 26 -13.91 -2.32 0.84
CA ILE A 26 -14.70 -1.29 0.14
C ILE A 26 -16.05 -1.08 0.84
N LYS A 27 -16.75 -2.17 1.18
CA LYS A 27 -18.05 -2.10 1.86
C LYS A 27 -17.93 -1.41 3.23
N ASN A 28 -16.85 -1.62 3.97
CA ASN A 28 -16.63 -0.96 5.26
C ASN A 28 -16.36 0.54 5.12
N VAL A 29 -15.65 0.95 4.07
CA VAL A 29 -15.43 2.37 3.74
C VAL A 29 -16.74 3.04 3.33
N VAL A 30 -17.51 2.43 2.42
CA VAL A 30 -18.80 2.99 1.93
C VAL A 30 -19.83 3.10 3.07
N ASN A 31 -19.86 2.14 3.98
CA ASN A 31 -20.74 2.18 5.15
C ASN A 31 -20.26 3.13 6.27
N GLY A 32 -19.20 3.90 6.04
CA GLY A 32 -18.66 4.86 7.01
C GLY A 32 -18.03 4.24 8.25
N LYS A 33 -17.80 2.91 8.27
CA LYS A 33 -17.13 2.22 9.39
C LYS A 33 -15.62 2.48 9.40
N SER A 34 -15.08 3.04 8.32
CA SER A 34 -13.67 3.35 8.17
C SER A 34 -13.50 4.79 7.70
N ASP A 35 -12.56 5.51 8.32
CA ASP A 35 -12.21 6.87 7.92
C ASP A 35 -11.50 6.85 6.55
N ILE A 36 -12.14 7.43 5.54
CA ILE A 36 -11.65 7.50 4.15
C ILE A 36 -10.26 8.14 4.09
N LYS A 37 -9.98 9.17 4.90
CA LYS A 37 -8.67 9.85 4.90
C LYS A 37 -7.58 8.92 5.37
N ARG A 38 -7.88 8.13 6.41
CA ARG A 38 -6.94 7.15 6.98
C ARG A 38 -6.70 5.98 6.02
N VAL A 39 -7.75 5.49 5.38
CA VAL A 39 -7.64 4.42 4.37
C VAL A 39 -6.87 4.90 3.14
N GLY A 40 -7.11 6.11 2.67
CA GLY A 40 -6.36 6.71 1.57
C GLY A 40 -4.87 6.85 1.89
N ALA A 41 -4.53 7.24 3.12
CA ALA A 41 -3.13 7.32 3.56
C ALA A 41 -2.41 5.95 3.52
N MET A 42 -3.11 4.85 3.80
CA MET A 42 -2.56 3.50 3.68
C MET A 42 -2.25 3.09 2.24
N GLY A 43 -2.91 3.72 1.25
CA GLY A 43 -2.68 3.47 -0.17
C GLY A 43 -1.46 4.20 -0.76
N VAL A 44 -0.87 5.16 -0.02
CA VAL A 44 0.25 5.99 -0.51
C VAL A 44 1.43 5.15 -1.04
N PRO A 45 1.92 4.11 -0.33
CA PRO A 45 3.04 3.31 -0.85
C PRO A 45 2.73 2.63 -2.19
N VAL A 46 1.47 2.20 -2.40
CA VAL A 46 1.03 1.58 -3.66
C VAL A 46 1.05 2.60 -4.79
N VAL A 47 0.56 3.81 -4.55
CA VAL A 47 0.57 4.89 -5.54
C VAL A 47 2.00 5.25 -5.95
N VAL A 48 2.90 5.39 -4.98
CA VAL A 48 4.32 5.69 -5.23
C VAL A 48 4.97 4.55 -6.03
N PHE A 49 4.67 3.29 -5.70
CA PHE A 49 5.16 2.14 -6.44
C PHE A 49 4.67 2.12 -7.88
N VAL A 50 3.38 2.36 -8.12
CA VAL A 50 2.80 2.39 -9.47
C VAL A 50 3.45 3.50 -10.32
N ILE A 51 3.65 4.69 -9.75
CA ILE A 51 4.33 5.80 -10.44
C ILE A 51 5.80 5.44 -10.73
N SER A 52 6.50 4.87 -9.74
CA SER A 52 7.90 4.45 -9.90
C SER A 52 8.05 3.35 -10.96
N TYR A 53 7.11 2.41 -11.00
CA TYR A 53 7.09 1.35 -12.01
C TYR A 53 6.81 1.88 -13.41
N ALA A 54 5.83 2.79 -13.54
CA ALA A 54 5.50 3.43 -14.80
C ALA A 54 6.66 4.26 -15.37
N THR A 55 7.56 4.76 -14.53
CA THR A 55 8.71 5.59 -14.94
C THR A 55 9.99 4.78 -15.17
N LEU A 56 10.29 3.80 -14.31
CA LEU A 56 11.54 3.01 -14.37
C LEU A 56 11.41 1.73 -15.23
N GLY A 57 10.19 1.24 -15.46
CA GLY A 57 9.94 0.02 -16.25
C GLY A 57 10.43 -1.29 -15.63
N SER A 58 11.06 -1.25 -14.46
CA SER A 58 11.57 -2.42 -13.73
C SER A 58 10.97 -2.49 -12.33
N ALA A 59 10.39 -3.64 -11.99
CA ALA A 59 9.78 -3.88 -10.69
C ALA A 59 10.81 -3.78 -9.55
N ASN A 60 12.04 -4.25 -9.78
CA ASN A 60 13.10 -4.20 -8.78
C ASN A 60 13.53 -2.74 -8.52
N GLN A 61 13.75 -1.96 -9.57
CA GLN A 61 14.14 -0.55 -9.43
C GLN A 61 13.00 0.29 -8.83
N ALA A 62 11.76 0.05 -9.23
CA ALA A 62 10.59 0.71 -8.68
C ALA A 62 10.39 0.41 -7.18
N GLY A 63 10.65 -0.83 -6.76
CA GLY A 63 10.60 -1.22 -5.35
C GLY A 63 11.63 -0.46 -4.51
N VAL A 64 12.88 -0.38 -5.00
CA VAL A 64 13.95 0.39 -4.33
C VAL A 64 13.63 1.89 -4.30
N ALA A 65 13.17 2.46 -5.41
CA ALA A 65 12.79 3.86 -5.49
C ALA A 65 11.64 4.21 -4.52
N THR A 66 10.64 3.33 -4.43
CA THR A 66 9.53 3.49 -3.47
C THR A 66 10.02 3.45 -2.03
N MET A 67 10.89 2.49 -1.69
CA MET A 67 11.48 2.40 -0.36
C MET A 67 12.23 3.69 0.00
N MET A 68 13.08 4.18 -0.91
CA MET A 68 13.84 5.42 -0.71
C MET A 68 12.91 6.63 -0.53
N PHE A 69 11.88 6.74 -1.36
CA PHE A 69 10.89 7.82 -1.25
C PHE A 69 10.18 7.81 0.11
N MET A 70 9.73 6.64 0.57
CA MET A 70 9.02 6.52 1.84
C MET A 70 9.92 6.87 3.05
N ILE A 71 11.20 6.51 3.00
CA ILE A 71 12.17 6.90 4.04
C ILE A 71 12.33 8.43 4.07
N VAL A 72 12.50 9.06 2.90
CA VAL A 72 12.61 10.53 2.82
C VAL A 72 11.33 11.20 3.32
N ALA A 73 10.15 10.71 2.91
CA ALA A 73 8.86 11.22 3.35
C ALA A 73 8.69 11.10 4.88
N MET A 74 9.16 10.00 5.48
CA MET A 74 9.16 9.81 6.92
C MET A 74 10.05 10.84 7.62
N ILE A 75 11.28 11.05 7.13
CA ILE A 75 12.21 12.04 7.70
C ILE A 75 11.60 13.44 7.65
N LEU A 76 11.05 13.84 6.50
CA LEU A 76 10.35 15.11 6.34
C LEU A 76 9.14 15.21 7.29
N GLY A 77 8.38 14.14 7.43
CA GLY A 77 7.27 14.06 8.38
C GLY A 77 7.72 14.29 9.83
N ILE A 78 8.83 13.70 10.25
CA ILE A 78 9.42 13.89 11.58
C ILE A 78 9.87 15.35 11.76
N VAL A 79 10.52 15.95 10.78
CA VAL A 79 10.96 17.35 10.87
C VAL A 79 9.75 18.28 11.01
N VAL A 80 8.71 18.09 10.20
CA VAL A 80 7.50 18.93 10.25
C VAL A 80 6.73 18.72 11.56
N THR A 81 6.59 17.49 12.04
CA THR A 81 5.87 17.21 13.29
C THR A 81 6.66 17.64 14.51
N GLY A 82 7.98 17.42 14.51
CA GLY A 82 8.89 17.83 15.58
C GLY A 82 9.00 19.37 15.71
N THR A 83 9.03 20.10 14.60
CA THR A 83 9.01 21.57 14.62
C THR A 83 7.68 22.11 15.14
N ARG A 84 6.53 21.56 14.70
CA ARG A 84 5.21 21.93 15.25
C ARG A 84 5.10 21.66 16.75
N GLY A 85 5.59 20.50 17.22
CA GLY A 85 5.58 20.15 18.64
C GLY A 85 6.46 21.05 19.51
N THR A 86 7.64 21.42 19.00
CA THR A 86 8.61 22.25 19.73
C THR A 86 8.15 23.70 19.83
N PHE A 87 7.64 24.26 18.74
CA PHE A 87 7.31 25.68 18.69
C PHE A 87 5.81 25.98 18.88
N LYS A 88 4.98 24.96 19.11
CA LYS A 88 3.52 25.08 19.38
C LYS A 88 2.78 26.00 18.40
N PHE A 89 3.03 25.83 17.11
CA PHE A 89 2.23 26.47 16.05
C PHE A 89 1.10 25.54 15.58
#